data_AF-A0A1M5X6G4-F1
#
_entry.id   AF-A0A1M5X6G4-F1
#
_cell.length_a   1.000
_cell.length_b   1.000
_cell.length_c   1.000
_cell.angle_alpha   90.00
_cell.angle_beta   90.00
_cell.angle_gamma   90.00
#
_symmetry.space_group_name_H-M   'P 1'
#
loop_
_entity.id
_entity.type
_entity.pdbx_description
1 polymer ?
#
loop_
_entity_poly.entity_id
_entity_poly.type
_entity_poly.pdbx_seq_one_letter_code
_entity_poly.pdbx_strand_id
1 'polypeptide(L)'
;MQTRKKPKKKLTPLQQNRLLKISLLIVCGTLLWLLFAPGTGVFGLLKLRQETVRLERQTEELIKSNEALRTEIDRLKNDPDYLERIAREKYGLLKKNEQMFDFSRSGSDDSSN
;
A
#
# COMPACT_ATOMS: atom_id res chain seq x y z
N MET A 1 57.57 38.71 18.50
CA MET A 1 56.99 37.44 18.98
C MET A 1 57.30 36.34 17.97
N GLN A 2 58.25 35.45 18.24
CA GLN A 2 58.61 34.36 17.32
C GLN A 2 57.84 33.08 17.67
N THR A 3 57.02 32.56 16.76
CA THR A 3 56.26 31.33 16.96
C THR A 3 57.16 30.12 16.71
N ARG A 4 57.48 29.36 17.77
CA ARG A 4 58.22 28.09 17.63
C ARG A 4 57.34 27.07 16.89
N LYS A 5 57.64 26.80 15.62
CA LYS A 5 57.08 25.65 14.89
C LYS A 5 57.69 24.35 15.45
N LYS A 6 56.85 23.46 15.97
CA LYS A 6 57.28 22.15 16.48
C LYS A 6 57.80 21.27 15.32
N PRO A 7 58.87 20.48 15.52
CA PRO A 7 59.42 19.65 14.46
C PRO A 7 58.46 18.51 14.11
N LYS A 8 58.16 18.35 12.81
CA LYS A 8 57.34 17.25 12.29
C LYS A 8 58.16 15.96 12.37
N LYS A 9 57.86 15.12 13.35
CA LYS A 9 58.48 13.79 13.51
C LYS A 9 58.14 12.95 12.28
N LYS A 10 59.15 12.52 11.52
CA LYS A 10 58.97 11.61 10.37
C LYS A 10 58.52 10.26 10.93
N LEU A 11 57.29 9.87 10.62
CA LEU A 11 56.72 8.59 11.03
C LEU A 11 57.52 7.46 10.35
N THR A 12 57.85 6.41 11.10
CA THR A 12 58.50 5.19 10.56
C THR A 12 57.60 4.58 9.47
N PRO A 13 58.14 3.99 8.39
CA PRO A 13 57.33 3.50 7.26
C PRO A 13 56.26 2.48 7.68
N LEU A 14 56.54 1.71 8.75
CA LEU A 14 55.59 0.79 9.37
C LEU A 14 54.40 1.51 10.04
N GLN A 15 54.62 2.66 10.67
CA GLN A 15 53.55 3.47 11.26
C GLN A 15 52.69 4.14 10.19
N GLN A 16 53.32 4.63 9.11
CA GLN A 16 52.61 5.25 7.99
C GLN A 16 51.67 4.27 7.28
N ASN A 17 52.14 3.05 7.00
CA ASN A 17 51.30 2.02 6.37
C ASN A 17 50.15 1.56 7.26
N ARG A 18 50.34 1.52 8.58
CA ARG A 18 49.26 1.24 9.54
C ARG A 18 48.21 2.35 9.55
N LEU A 19 48.64 3.61 9.58
CA LEU A 19 47.73 4.76 9.54
C LEU A 19 46.97 4.83 8.21
N LEU A 20 47.61 4.53 7.08
CA LEU A 20 46.97 4.45 5.76
C LEU A 20 45.92 3.33 5.69
N LYS A 21 46.22 2.16 6.26
CA LYS A 21 45.23 1.06 6.33
C LYS A 21 44.04 1.43 7.21
N ILE A 22 44.29 2.10 8.34
CA ILE A 22 43.22 2.58 9.23
C ILE A 22 42.38 3.64 8.54
N SER A 23 43.00 4.62 7.86
CA SER A 23 42.25 5.63 7.11
C SER A 23 41.43 5.02 5.98
N LEU A 24 41.98 4.03 5.28
CA LEU A 24 41.25 3.30 4.24
C LEU A 24 40.05 2.55 4.82
N LEU A 25 40.22 1.87 5.97
CA LEU A 25 39.12 1.19 6.64
C LEU A 25 38.04 2.15 7.13
N ILE A 26 38.41 3.32 7.65
CA ILE A 26 37.46 4.34 8.07
C ILE A 26 36.68 4.86 6.86
N VAL A 27 37.36 5.20 5.76
CA VAL A 27 36.69 5.68 4.52
C VAL A 27 35.77 4.61 3.92
N CYS A 28 36.21 3.35 3.92
CA CYS A 28 35.40 2.25 3.43
C CYS A 28 34.18 2.02 4.34
N GLY A 29 34.37 2.10 5.65
CA GLY A 29 33.30 2.01 6.65
C GLY A 29 32.29 3.15 6.56
N THR A 30 32.72 4.39 6.32
CA THR A 30 31.80 5.52 6.13
C THR A 30 31.04 5.42 4.81
N LEU A 31 31.67 4.93 3.74
CA LEU A 31 30.98 4.64 2.48
C LEU A 31 29.92 3.54 2.64
N LEU A 32 30.27 2.44 3.30
CA LEU A 32 29.33 1.37 3.60
C LEU A 32 28.20 1.85 4.49
N TRP A 33 28.50 2.64 5.52
CA TRP A 33 27.49 3.26 6.38
C TRP A 33 26.57 4.16 5.58
N LEU A 34 27.09 5.01 4.68
CA LEU A 34 26.26 5.89 3.87
C LEU A 34 25.37 5.11 2.87
N LEU A 35 25.87 4.01 2.32
CA LEU A 35 25.09 3.13 1.44
C LEU A 35 24.01 2.34 2.20
N PHE A 36 24.32 1.88 3.41
CA PHE A 36 23.45 1.04 4.23
C PHE A 36 22.61 1.82 5.24
N ALA A 37 22.83 3.13 5.36
CA ALA A 37 22.11 4.00 6.28
C ALA A 37 20.63 4.08 5.87
N PRO A 38 19.71 3.69 6.76
CA PRO A 38 18.29 3.80 6.51
C PRO A 38 17.91 5.29 6.46
N GLY A 39 17.63 5.81 5.26
CA GLY A 39 17.10 7.17 5.06
C GLY A 39 17.90 8.07 4.11
N THR A 40 19.18 7.77 3.82
CA THR A 40 20.04 8.63 2.97
C THR A 40 20.53 7.97 1.68
N GLY A 41 20.33 6.66 1.52
CA GLY A 41 20.73 5.91 0.32
C GLY A 41 19.68 5.87 -0.78
N VAL A 42 20.11 5.54 -2.01
CA VAL A 42 19.34 5.33 -3.26
C VAL A 42 18.06 4.48 -3.06
N PHE A 43 18.04 3.63 -2.04
CA PHE A 43 16.89 2.83 -1.64
C PHE A 43 15.69 3.67 -1.17
N GLY A 44 15.93 4.82 -0.54
CA GLY A 44 14.90 5.79 -0.18
C GLY A 44 14.24 6.40 -1.42
N LEU A 45 15.03 6.71 -2.46
CA LEU A 45 14.49 7.18 -3.74
C LEU A 45 13.66 6.10 -4.44
N LEU A 46 14.11 4.85 -4.42
CA LEU A 46 13.37 3.73 -5.01
C LEU A 46 12.07 3.44 -4.26
N LYS A 47 12.08 3.49 -2.93
CA LYS A 47 10.85 3.37 -2.12
C LYS A 47 9.89 4.52 -2.38
N LEU A 48 10.39 5.76 -2.45
CA LEU A 48 9.54 6.92 -2.71
C LEU A 48 8.90 6.85 -4.11
N ARG A 49 9.63 6.35 -5.11
CA ARG A 49 9.09 6.08 -6.46
C ARG A 49 8.03 4.97 -6.45
N GLN A 50 8.20 3.93 -5.64
CA GLN A 50 7.20 2.87 -5.52
C GLN A 50 5.95 3.34 -4.77
N GLU A 51 6.11 4.18 -3.75
CA GLU A 51 4.99 4.77 -3.02
C GLU A 51 4.18 5.72 -3.90
N THR A 52 4.81 6.56 -4.73
CA THR A 52 4.09 7.43 -5.66
C THR A 52 3.28 6.61 -6.67
N VAL A 53 3.87 5.56 -7.27
CA VAL A 53 3.16 4.70 -8.23
C VAL A 53 2.01 3.96 -7.57
N ARG A 54 2.17 3.52 -6.31
CA ARG A 54 1.10 2.86 -5.56
C ARG A 54 -0.05 3.82 -5.25
N LEU A 55 0.25 5.04 -4.81
CA LEU A 55 -0.75 6.05 -4.51
C LEU A 55 -1.51 6.49 -5.75
N GLU A 56 -0.82 6.65 -6.88
CA GLU A 56 -1.45 6.96 -8.18
C GLU A 56 -2.42 5.84 -8.61
N ARG A 57 -2.00 4.57 -8.53
CA ARG A 57 -2.88 3.42 -8.84
C ARG A 57 -4.10 3.35 -7.92
N GLN A 58 -3.90 3.54 -6.62
CA GLN A 58 -5.00 3.55 -5.66
C GLN A 58 -5.99 4.68 -5.96
N THR A 59 -5.48 5.85 -6.37
CA THR A 59 -6.31 7.00 -6.73
C THR A 59 -7.12 6.69 -7.99
N GLU A 60 -6.51 6.10 -9.00
CA GLU A 60 -7.20 5.70 -10.23
C GLU A 60 -8.28 4.63 -9.98
N GLU A 61 -7.98 3.63 -9.17
CA GLU A 61 -8.95 2.60 -8.75
C GLU A 61 -10.12 3.21 -7.96
N LEU A 62 -9.83 4.15 -7.05
CA LEU A 62 -10.86 4.87 -6.29
C LEU A 62 -11.75 5.71 -7.19
N ILE A 63 -11.18 6.42 -8.17
CA ILE A 63 -11.95 7.23 -9.14
C ILE A 63 -12.88 6.31 -9.94
N LYS A 64 -12.37 5.23 -10.51
CA LYS A 64 -13.19 4.26 -11.27
C LYS A 64 -14.30 3.66 -10.43
N SER A 65 -14.00 3.30 -9.19
CA SER A 65 -15.00 2.76 -8.25
C SER A 65 -16.06 3.82 -7.91
N ASN A 66 -15.65 5.07 -7.72
CA ASN A 66 -16.57 6.17 -7.44
C ASN A 66 -17.51 6.43 -8.62
N GLU A 67 -16.98 6.45 -9.83
CA GLU A 67 -17.78 6.61 -11.06
C GLU A 67 -18.79 5.46 -11.21
N ALA A 68 -18.35 4.22 -11.07
CA ALA A 68 -19.23 3.05 -11.15
C ALA A 68 -20.34 3.10 -10.11
N LEU A 69 -20.01 3.44 -8.85
CA LEU A 69 -20.99 3.59 -7.78
C LEU A 69 -21.97 4.74 -8.04
N ARG A 70 -21.50 5.86 -8.60
CA ARG A 70 -22.38 6.97 -8.98
C ARG A 70 -23.35 6.57 -10.06
N THR A 71 -22.89 5.88 -11.10
CA THR A 71 -23.76 5.35 -12.15
C THR A 71 -24.78 4.36 -11.58
N GLU A 72 -24.36 3.50 -10.65
CA GLU A 72 -25.27 2.56 -9.99
C GLU A 72 -26.34 3.30 -9.16
N ILE A 73 -25.94 4.29 -8.36
CA ILE A 73 -26.88 5.15 -7.61
C ILE A 73 -27.86 5.86 -8.54
N ASP A 74 -27.38 6.36 -9.67
CA ASP A 74 -28.22 7.04 -10.66
C ASP A 74 -29.27 6.08 -11.25
N ARG A 75 -28.86 4.88 -11.63
CA ARG A 75 -29.77 3.82 -12.10
C ARG A 75 -30.79 3.44 -11.03
N LEU A 76 -30.38 3.22 -9.79
CA LEU A 76 -31.32 2.90 -8.71
C LEU A 76 -32.35 4.01 -8.47
N LYS A 77 -31.99 5.28 -8.68
CA LYS A 77 -32.88 6.42 -8.41
C LYS A 77 -33.79 6.76 -9.57
N ASN A 78 -33.27 6.69 -10.79
CA ASN A 78 -33.94 7.20 -11.98
C ASN A 78 -34.55 6.09 -12.85
N ASP A 79 -34.16 4.82 -12.65
CA ASP A 79 -34.69 3.68 -13.39
C ASP A 79 -35.51 2.77 -12.45
N PRO A 80 -36.85 2.92 -12.42
CA PRO A 80 -37.72 2.14 -11.56
C PRO A 80 -37.74 0.65 -11.90
N ASP A 81 -37.55 0.28 -13.17
CA ASP A 81 -37.50 -1.12 -13.59
C ASP A 81 -36.20 -1.79 -13.11
N TYR A 82 -35.08 -1.07 -13.18
CA TYR A 82 -33.81 -1.50 -12.60
C TYR A 82 -33.92 -1.72 -11.09
N LEU A 83 -34.56 -0.78 -10.38
CA LEU A 83 -34.77 -0.87 -8.94
C LEU A 83 -35.66 -2.07 -8.57
N GLU A 84 -36.77 -2.26 -9.30
CA GLU A 84 -37.70 -3.38 -9.08
C GLU A 84 -37.02 -4.72 -9.33
N ARG A 85 -36.18 -4.83 -10.37
CA ARG A 85 -35.38 -6.04 -10.63
C ARG A 85 -34.41 -6.33 -9.49
N ILE A 86 -33.63 -5.34 -9.04
CA ILE A 86 -32.69 -5.52 -7.92
C ILE A 86 -33.41 -5.88 -6.63
N ALA A 87 -34.57 -5.26 -6.36
CA ALA A 87 -35.38 -5.57 -5.19
C ALA A 87 -35.84 -7.04 -5.18
N ARG A 88 -36.26 -7.58 -6.34
CA ARG A 88 -36.63 -9.00 -6.47
C ARG A 88 -35.42 -9.93 -6.45
N GLU A 89 -34.38 -9.67 -7.22
CA GLU A 89 -33.25 -10.58 -7.41
C GLU A 89 -32.30 -10.62 -6.20
N LYS A 90 -31.91 -9.46 -5.65
CA LYS A 90 -30.97 -9.40 -4.52
C LYS A 90 -31.64 -9.57 -3.17
N TYR A 91 -32.88 -9.09 -3.03
CA TYR A 91 -33.53 -8.97 -1.72
C TYR A 91 -34.82 -9.78 -1.61
N GLY A 92 -35.30 -10.42 -2.68
CA GLY A 92 -36.52 -11.22 -2.66
C GLY A 92 -37.78 -10.41 -2.32
N LEU A 93 -37.75 -9.09 -2.51
CA LEU A 93 -38.85 -8.21 -2.13
C LEU A 93 -40.03 -8.36 -3.09
N LEU A 94 -41.22 -8.48 -2.52
CA LEU A 94 -42.49 -8.63 -3.23
C LEU A 94 -43.32 -7.35 -3.08
N LYS A 95 -44.14 -7.02 -4.08
CA LYS A 95 -45.11 -5.92 -3.94
C LYS A 95 -46.13 -6.28 -2.86
N LYS A 96 -46.80 -5.27 -2.28
CA LYS A 96 -47.81 -5.47 -1.21
C LYS A 96 -48.95 -6.44 -1.61
N ASN A 97 -49.17 -6.63 -2.90
CA ASN A 97 -50.18 -7.50 -3.48
C ASN A 97 -49.63 -8.85 -4.01
N GLU A 98 -48.35 -9.17 -3.77
CA GLU A 98 -47.71 -10.43 -4.17
C GLU A 98 -47.46 -11.30 -2.90
N GLN A 99 -47.69 -12.61 -2.97
CA GLN A 99 -47.46 -13.56 -1.86
C GLN A 99 -46.44 -14.63 -2.25
N MET A 100 -45.53 -14.98 -1.33
CA MET A 100 -44.55 -16.06 -1.51
C MET A 100 -45.19 -17.40 -1.13
N PHE A 101 -45.25 -18.34 -2.07
CA PHE A 101 -45.65 -19.71 -1.79
C PHE A 101 -44.40 -20.56 -1.55
N ASP A 102 -44.19 -21.00 -0.30
CA ASP A 102 -43.14 -21.96 0.04
C ASP A 102 -43.72 -23.39 -0.04
N PHE A 103 -43.34 -24.12 -1.08
CA PHE A 103 -43.80 -25.49 -1.33
C PHE A 103 -43.11 -26.54 -0.45
N SER A 104 -42.14 -26.15 0.41
CA SER A 104 -41.40 -27.10 1.25
C SER A 104 -42.22 -27.65 2.44
N ARG A 105 -43.37 -27.05 2.76
CA ARG A 105 -44.17 -27.38 3.95
C ARG A 105 -45.48 -28.12 3.67
N SER A 106 -45.83 -28.36 2.41
CA SER A 106 -47.14 -28.92 2.03
C SER A 106 -47.22 -30.47 2.06
N GLY A 107 -46.20 -31.16 2.58
CA GLY A 107 -46.11 -32.63 2.51
C GLY A 107 -46.09 -33.40 3.84
N SER A 108 -46.18 -32.74 5.01
CA SER A 108 -45.94 -33.40 6.30
C SER A 108 -47.17 -33.66 7.18
N ASP A 109 -48.36 -33.19 6.79
CA ASP A 109 -49.48 -33.08 7.74
C ASP A 109 -50.67 -34.02 7.46
N ASP A 110 -50.51 -35.03 6.59
CA ASP A 110 -51.57 -36.01 6.27
C ASP A 110 -51.15 -37.45 6.65
N SER A 111 -50.71 -37.66 7.89
CA SER A 111 -50.38 -38.99 8.43
C SER A 111 -50.55 -39.05 9.95
N SER A 112 -51.77 -38.85 10.44
CA SER A 112 -52.20 -39.33 11.77
C SER A 112 -53.73 -39.32 11.84
N ASN A 113 -54.35 -40.42 11.39
CA ASN A 113 -55.64 -40.88 11.91
C ASN A 113 -55.57 -42.39 12.14
#